data_AF-A0A3A8ZXL2-F1
#
_entry.id   AF-A0A3A8ZXL2-F1
#
_cell.length_a   1.000
_cell.length_b   1.000
_cell.length_c   1.000
_cell.angle_alpha   90.00
_cell.angle_beta   90.00
_cell.angle_gamma   90.00
#
_symmetry.space_group_name_H-M   'P 1'
#
loop_
_entity.id
_entity.type
_entity.pdbx_description
1 polymer ?
#
loop_
_entity_poly.entity_id
_entity_poly.type
_entity_poly.pdbx_seq_one_letter_code
_entity_poly.pdbx_strand_id
1 'polypeptide(L)'
;MIPATLRVTLIVAVVCYFAIILYFLKKKALNLKYTLLWLVAGLIMGILVIVPELLTRIIHIFGIQDNMNGLFIIAIGFIIMILLSLTSIASRQNRKIRTLTQEVAILDKRVRELEKKDIE
;
A
#
# COMPACT_ATOMS: atom_id res chain seq x y z
N MET A 1 17.03 -28.60 4.26
CA MET A 1 17.75 -27.79 3.26
C MET A 1 16.71 -27.20 2.32
N ILE A 2 16.62 -25.87 2.19
CA ILE A 2 15.67 -25.26 1.27
C ILE A 2 16.10 -25.64 -0.16
N PRO A 3 15.25 -26.29 -0.97
CA PRO A 3 15.62 -26.68 -2.33
C PRO A 3 16.05 -25.46 -3.13
N ALA A 4 17.15 -25.57 -3.88
CA ALA A 4 17.67 -24.47 -4.70
C ALA A 4 16.62 -23.94 -5.70
N THR A 5 15.70 -24.81 -6.11
CA THR A 5 14.54 -24.47 -6.95
C THR A 5 13.63 -23.43 -6.29
N LEU A 6 13.25 -23.58 -5.01
CA LEU A 6 12.40 -22.60 -4.31
C LEU A 6 13.09 -21.24 -4.16
N ARG A 7 14.41 -21.23 -3.93
CA ARG A 7 15.18 -19.97 -3.85
C ARG A 7 15.14 -19.22 -5.18
N VAL A 8 15.39 -19.91 -6.29
CA VAL A 8 15.37 -19.30 -7.63
C VAL A 8 13.97 -18.77 -7.95
N THR A 9 12.91 -19.55 -7.68
CA THR A 9 11.53 -19.11 -7.94
C THR A 9 11.15 -17.89 -7.10
N LEU A 10 11.57 -17.82 -5.84
CA LEU A 10 11.35 -16.65 -4.97
C LEU A 10 12.10 -15.41 -5.45
N ILE A 11 13.36 -15.56 -5.88
CA ILE A 11 14.14 -14.45 -6.43
C ILE A 11 13.48 -13.92 -7.70
N VAL A 12 13.09 -14.81 -8.62
CA VAL A 12 12.37 -14.42 -9.84
C VAL A 12 11.05 -13.72 -9.51
N ALA A 13 10.29 -14.23 -8.54
CA ALA A 13 9.03 -13.60 -8.10
C ALA A 13 9.26 -12.19 -7.51
N VAL A 14 10.32 -11.98 -6.71
CA VAL A 14 10.68 -10.67 -6.16
C VAL A 14 11.11 -9.70 -7.27
N VAL A 15 11.89 -10.16 -8.23
CA VAL A 15 12.32 -9.34 -9.38
C VAL A 15 11.12 -8.93 -10.23
N CYS A 16 10.21 -9.87 -10.54
CA CYS A 16 8.96 -9.57 -11.23
C CYS A 16 8.09 -8.59 -10.43
N TYR A 17 7.96 -8.77 -9.12
CA TYR A 17 7.25 -7.86 -8.24
C TYR A 17 7.82 -6.44 -8.30
N PHE A 18 9.15 -6.29 -8.18
CA PHE A 18 9.82 -5.00 -8.28
C PHE A 18 9.63 -4.36 -9.66
N ALA A 19 9.70 -5.14 -10.73
CA ALA A 19 9.44 -4.67 -12.08
C ALA A 19 8.01 -4.14 -12.25
N ILE A 20 7.01 -4.84 -11.70
CA ILE A 20 5.61 -4.39 -11.68
C ILE A 20 5.46 -3.08 -10.90
N ILE A 21 6.08 -2.97 -9.72
CA ILE A 21 6.07 -1.75 -8.90
C ILE A 21 6.66 -0.57 -9.66
N LEU A 22 7.85 -0.75 -10.26
CA LEU A 22 8.51 0.29 -11.05
C LEU A 22 7.69 0.68 -12.29
N TYR A 23 7.02 -0.29 -12.93
CA TYR A 23 6.10 -0.02 -14.03
C TYR A 23 4.90 0.83 -13.59
N PHE A 24 4.26 0.48 -12.46
CA PHE A 24 3.16 1.27 -11.89
C PHE A 24 3.60 2.67 -11.44
N LEU A 25 4.83 2.81 -10.93
CA LEU A 25 5.44 4.10 -10.59
C LEU A 25 5.65 4.96 -11.84
N LYS A 26 6.22 4.37 -12.91
CA LYS A 26 6.48 5.07 -14.20
C LYS A 26 5.18 5.54 -14.85
N LYS A 27 4.09 4.80 -14.68
CA LYS A 27 2.78 5.15 -15.25
C LYS A 27 2.05 6.28 -14.51
N LYS A 28 2.63 6.83 -13.42
CA LYS A 28 2.02 7.85 -12.53
C LYS A 28 0.58 7.50 -12.08
N ALA A 29 0.18 6.23 -12.18
CA ALA A 29 -1.17 5.78 -11.88
C ALA A 29 -1.46 5.80 -10.38
N LEU A 30 -0.42 5.84 -9.55
CA LEU A 30 -0.49 5.89 -8.10
C LEU A 30 0.15 7.18 -7.59
N ASN A 31 -0.54 7.82 -6.64
CA ASN A 31 -0.05 9.01 -5.95
C ASN A 31 1.29 8.70 -5.27
N LEU A 32 2.30 9.57 -5.43
CA LEU A 32 3.70 9.29 -5.07
C LEU A 32 3.88 8.80 -3.62
N LYS A 33 3.03 9.28 -2.70
CA LYS A 33 3.00 8.82 -1.29
C LYS A 33 2.68 7.33 -1.14
N TYR A 34 1.79 6.78 -1.98
CA TYR A 34 1.32 5.39 -1.86
C TYR A 34 2.33 4.42 -2.45
N THR A 35 2.94 4.80 -3.56
CA THR A 35 3.99 4.00 -4.18
C THR A 35 5.25 3.95 -3.33
N LEU A 36 5.49 4.96 -2.47
CA LEU A 36 6.61 4.97 -1.53
C LEU A 36 6.49 3.89 -0.45
N LEU A 37 5.29 3.71 0.13
CA LEU A 37 5.00 2.64 1.08
C LEU A 37 5.19 1.25 0.45
N TRP A 38 4.71 1.08 -0.78
CA TRP A 38 4.87 -0.14 -1.55
C TRP A 38 6.33 -0.43 -1.94
N LEU A 39 7.10 0.61 -2.28
CA LEU A 39 8.54 0.50 -2.56
C LEU A 39 9.32 0.07 -1.32
N VAL A 40 9.03 0.68 -0.16
CA VAL A 40 9.71 0.33 1.10
C VAL A 40 9.35 -1.11 1.53
N ALA A 41 8.07 -1.48 1.48
CA ALA A 41 7.63 -2.84 1.80
C ALA A 41 8.26 -3.87 0.84
N GLY A 42 8.28 -3.57 -0.46
CA GLY A 42 8.94 -4.38 -1.48
C GLY A 42 10.44 -4.54 -1.25
N LEU A 43 11.13 -3.45 -0.91
CA LEU A 43 12.56 -3.44 -0.61
C LEU A 43 12.87 -4.32 0.60
N ILE A 44 12.11 -4.15 1.69
CA ILE A 44 12.29 -4.96 2.89
C ILE A 44 12.06 -6.45 2.56
N MET A 45 10.96 -6.79 1.87
CA MET A 45 10.70 -8.16 1.43
C MET A 45 11.81 -8.72 0.53
N GLY A 46 12.31 -7.93 -0.42
CA GLY A 46 13.39 -8.34 -1.32
C GLY A 46 14.69 -8.63 -0.57
N ILE A 47 15.04 -7.80 0.41
CA ILE A 47 16.21 -8.01 1.27
C ILE A 47 16.05 -9.29 2.09
N LEU A 48 14.86 -9.56 2.66
CA LEU A 48 14.60 -10.80 3.40
C LEU A 48 14.68 -12.06 2.53
N VAL A 49 14.32 -11.98 1.25
CA VAL A 49 14.42 -13.12 0.31
C VAL A 49 15.87 -13.39 -0.13
N ILE A 50 16.65 -12.33 -0.35
CA ILE A 50 18.07 -12.45 -0.73
C ILE A 50 18.92 -12.95 0.44
N VAL A 51 18.62 -12.52 1.67
CA VAL A 51 19.38 -12.89 2.88
C VAL A 51 18.50 -13.74 3.81
N PRO A 52 18.40 -15.07 3.56
CA PRO A 52 17.57 -15.97 4.38
C PRO A 52 18.06 -16.09 5.83
N GLU A 53 19.33 -15.77 6.11
CA GLU A 53 19.89 -15.79 7.47
C GLU A 53 19.22 -14.78 8.41
N LEU A 54 18.88 -13.58 7.90
CA LEU A 54 18.13 -12.55 8.63
C LEU A 54 16.71 -13.04 8.95
N LEU A 55 16.06 -13.66 7.97
CA LEU A 55 14.73 -14.25 8.13
C LEU A 55 14.76 -15.35 9.19
N THR A 56 15.71 -16.29 9.14
CA THR A 56 15.84 -17.34 10.17
C THR A 56 16.04 -16.77 11.57
N ARG A 57 16.80 -15.68 11.75
CA ARG A 57 16.94 -15.05 13.08
C ARG A 57 15.62 -14.49 13.60
N ILE A 58 14.86 -13.79 12.76
CA ILE A 58 13.56 -13.21 13.13
C ILE A 58 12.55 -14.33 13.44
N ILE A 59 12.50 -15.35 12.60
CA ILE A 59 11.65 -16.54 12.75
C ILE A 59 11.98 -17.30 14.05
N HIS A 60 13.26 -17.42 14.38
CA HIS A 60 13.70 -18.11 15.59
C HIS A 60 13.32 -17.36 16.87
N ILE A 61 13.34 -16.02 16.85
CA ILE A 61 12.79 -15.17 17.93
C ILE A 61 11.28 -15.40 18.10
N PHE A 62 10.56 -15.57 16.99
CA PHE A 62 9.13 -15.86 17.01
C PHE A 62 8.80 -17.33 17.32
N GLY A 63 9.79 -18.21 17.45
CA GLY A 63 9.59 -19.64 17.76
C GLY A 63 9.01 -20.48 16.62
N ILE A 64 9.07 -19.99 15.38
CA ILE A 64 8.52 -20.69 14.21
C ILE A 64 9.57 -21.67 13.67
N GLN A 65 9.21 -22.94 13.52
CA GLN A 65 10.15 -24.01 13.15
C GLN A 65 10.42 -24.07 11.63
N ASP A 66 9.53 -23.50 10.81
CA ASP A 66 9.57 -23.61 9.35
C ASP A 66 9.74 -22.24 8.66
N ASN A 67 10.75 -22.13 7.80
CA ASN A 67 11.15 -20.86 7.17
C ASN A 67 10.08 -20.30 6.23
N MET A 68 9.27 -21.16 5.59
CA MET A 68 8.17 -20.71 4.73
C MET A 68 7.06 -20.04 5.54
N ASN A 69 6.69 -20.61 6.70
CA ASN A 69 5.59 -20.10 7.52
C ASN A 69 5.91 -18.72 8.10
N GLY A 70 7.16 -18.50 8.51
CA GLY A 70 7.58 -17.18 8.98
C GLY A 70 7.58 -16.11 7.89
N LEU A 71 7.93 -16.46 6.65
CA LEU A 71 7.83 -15.54 5.51
C LEU A 71 6.38 -15.17 5.21
N PHE A 72 5.45 -16.13 5.29
CA PHE A 72 4.02 -15.86 5.17
C PHE A 72 3.49 -14.93 6.26
N ILE A 73 3.88 -15.13 7.52
CA ILE A 73 3.44 -14.26 8.62
C ILE A 73 3.92 -12.82 8.41
N ILE A 74 5.18 -12.64 8.01
CA ILE A 74 5.72 -11.31 7.70
C ILE A 74 4.98 -10.69 6.51
N ALA A 75 4.73 -11.46 5.45
CA ALA A 75 3.98 -11.00 4.30
C ALA A 75 2.56 -10.54 4.67
N ILE A 76 1.85 -11.33 5.49
CA ILE A 76 0.52 -11.00 5.98
C ILE A 76 0.56 -9.74 6.84
N GLY A 77 1.55 -9.61 7.73
CA GLY A 77 1.74 -8.40 8.54
C GLY A 77 1.94 -7.15 7.68
N PHE A 78 2.77 -7.24 6.63
CA PHE A 78 2.93 -6.15 5.66
C PHE A 78 1.63 -5.83 4.92
N ILE A 79 0.89 -6.84 4.47
CA ILE A 79 -0.40 -6.64 3.80
C ILE A 79 -1.38 -5.92 4.74
N ILE A 80 -1.48 -6.32 6.01
CA ILE A 80 -2.34 -5.66 7.00
C ILE A 80 -1.93 -4.19 7.18
N MET A 81 -0.64 -3.89 7.31
CA MET A 81 -0.17 -2.49 7.41
C MET A 81 -0.55 -1.67 6.18
N ILE A 82 -0.40 -2.24 4.98
CA ILE A 82 -0.78 -1.59 3.73
C ILE A 82 -2.29 -1.32 3.69
N LEU A 83 -3.12 -2.30 4.07
CA LEU A 83 -4.57 -2.18 4.14
C LEU A 83 -5.00 -1.10 5.14
N LEU A 84 -4.39 -1.03 6.32
CA LEU A 84 -4.66 0.01 7.31
C LEU A 84 -4.29 1.40 6.77
N SER A 85 -3.16 1.53 6.09
CA SER A 85 -2.75 2.78 5.46
C SER A 85 -3.76 3.22 4.40
N LEU A 86 -4.13 2.32 3.48
CA LEU A 86 -5.17 2.55 2.45
C LEU A 86 -6.51 2.95 3.07
N THR A 87 -6.92 2.29 4.13
CA THR A 87 -8.17 2.60 4.85
C THR A 87 -8.12 4.00 5.47
N SER A 88 -7.02 4.38 6.10
CA SER A 88 -6.82 5.72 6.65
C SER A 88 -6.89 6.81 5.57
N ILE A 89 -6.28 6.55 4.41
CA ILE A 89 -6.32 7.43 3.25
C ILE A 89 -7.75 7.58 2.73
N ALA A 90 -8.45 6.47 2.51
CA ALA A 90 -9.84 6.48 2.03
C ALA A 90 -10.75 7.24 3.01
N SER A 91 -10.55 7.05 4.31
CA SER A 91 -11.26 7.79 5.36
C SER A 91 -10.99 9.30 5.27
N ARG A 92 -9.73 9.72 5.06
CA ARG A 92 -9.37 11.13 4.89
C ARG A 92 -9.91 11.73 3.59
N GLN A 93 -9.92 10.97 2.50
CA GLN A 93 -10.54 11.37 1.23
C GLN A 93 -12.05 11.56 1.39
N ASN A 94 -12.73 10.62 2.07
CA ASN A 94 -14.16 10.71 2.32
C ASN A 94 -14.53 11.98 3.12
N ARG A 95 -13.72 12.35 4.12
CA ARG A 95 -13.90 13.62 4.86
C ARG A 95 -13.80 14.83 3.94
N LYS A 96 -12.81 14.88 3.05
CA LYS A 96 -12.64 15.98 2.08
C LYS A 96 -13.81 16.07 1.11
N ILE A 97 -14.26 14.94 0.57
CA ILE A 97 -15.42 14.88 -0.32
C ILE A 97 -16.64 15.45 0.40
N ARG A 98 -16.90 15.02 1.64
CA ARG A 98 -18.01 15.55 2.45
C ARG A 98 -17.92 17.07 2.64
N THR A 99 -16.75 17.61 2.95
CA THR A 99 -16.55 19.07 3.07
C THR A 99 -16.81 19.79 1.74
N LEU A 100 -16.26 19.29 0.63
CA LEU A 100 -16.50 19.87 -0.70
C LEU A 100 -17.98 19.83 -1.08
N THR A 101 -18.69 18.73 -0.81
CA THR A 101 -20.14 18.64 -1.04
C THR A 101 -20.89 19.69 -0.21
N GLN A 102 -20.48 19.94 1.04
CA GLN A 102 -21.08 20.97 1.88
C GLN A 102 -20.81 22.38 1.33
N GLU A 103 -19.58 22.68 0.90
CA GLU A 103 -19.24 23.97 0.29
C GLU A 103 -20.03 24.22 -1.00
N VAL A 104 -20.15 23.20 -1.86
CA VAL A 104 -20.96 23.27 -3.08
C VAL A 104 -22.43 23.52 -2.77
N ALA A 105 -23.00 22.86 -1.74
CA ALA A 105 -24.38 23.09 -1.35
C ALA A 105 -24.63 24.52 -0.82
N ILE A 106 -23.68 25.08 -0.07
CA ILE A 106 -23.76 26.48 0.41
C ILE A 106 -23.67 27.46 -0.78
N LEU A 107 -22.77 27.19 -1.74
CA LEU A 107 -22.64 28.00 -2.95
C LEU A 107 -23.92 27.94 -3.80
N ASP A 108 -24.50 26.76 -4.01
CA ASP A 108 -25.77 26.60 -4.75
C ASP A 108 -26.91 27.41 -4.10
N LYS A 109 -27.02 27.38 -2.77
CA LYS A 109 -28.00 28.20 -2.04
C LYS A 109 -27.81 29.70 -2.29
N ARG A 110 -26.57 30.19 -2.23
CA ARG A 110 -26.25 31.61 -2.44
C ARG A 110 -26.57 32.05 -3.87
N VAL A 111 -26.26 31.22 -4.87
CA VAL A 111 -26.59 31.50 -6.27
C VAL A 111 -28.10 31.63 -6.43
N ARG A 112 -28.89 30.68 -5.90
CA ARG A 112 -30.36 30.75 -5.95
C ARG A 112 -30.94 31.97 -5.25
N GLU A 113 -30.35 32.42 -4.15
CA GLU A 113 -30.79 33.64 -3.44
C GLU A 113 -30.50 34.90 -4.24
N LEU A 114 -29.37 34.96 -4.96
CA LEU A 114 -29.03 36.06 -5.86
C LEU A 114 -29.96 36.08 -7.07
N GLU A 115 -30.18 34.94 -7.72
CA GLU A 115 -31.10 34.82 -8.86
C GLU A 115 -32.53 35.24 -8.51
N LYS A 116 -32.99 35.00 -7.27
CA LYS A 116 -34.31 35.47 -6.82
C LYS A 116 -34.39 36.98 -6.61
N LYS A 117 -33.31 37.61 -6.16
CA LYS A 117 -33.26 39.06 -5.95
C LYS A 117 -33.24 39.86 -7.26
N ASP A 118 -32.68 39.30 -8.32
CA ASP A 118 -32.68 39.96 -9.64
C ASP A 118 -34.05 39.90 -10.35
N ILE A 119 -35.00 39.10 -9.82
CA ILE A 119 -36.36 38.94 -10.38
C ILE A 119 -37.39 39.85 -9.67
N GLU A 120 -37.07 40.38 -8.48
CA GLU A 120 -37.89 41.37 -7.74
C GLU A 120 -37.48 42.81 -8.08
#